data_AF-A0A9N9GIU9-F1
#
_entry.id   AF-A0A9N9GIU9-F1
#
_cell.length_a   1.000
_cell.length_b   1.000
_cell.length_c   1.000
_cell.angle_alpha   90.00
_cell.angle_beta   90.00
_cell.angle_gamma   90.00
#
_symmetry.space_group_name_H-M   'P 1'
#
loop_
_entity.id
_entity.type
_entity.pdbx_description
1 polymer ?
#
loop_
_entity_poly.entity_id
_entity_poly.type
_entity_poly.pdbx_seq_one_letter_code
_entity_poly.pdbx_strand_id
1 'polypeptide(L)'
;MVRGHYRVLEFVSLALSSCLSYGNKYVIKFEARTNELGSRHTDHGSANGDTDPRVDRTHKNSVEQKEKKDDKDQKEQKEVPSVPSSSSSPKTSNNGRRRLADNDTVTLKDLLKNEKIGDKKWIVEYSDDDFDKLRPAKKAESSKSNSDKQSHEDSLINEVKRIFAQSEAQSRTISDDIKDITRFEIRHDLSKQQLFVVLIRSLYEDATWEKVNKDLVKREKLFKKFVDSSQDQIAFLRSWEKFLLQHNRPLAAMLFKMFYDRDYVEEDSVLDWYGQSNESNEVRKKCEIFVNWLKNAEEEESD
;
A
#
# COMPACT_ATOMS: atom_id res chain seq x y z
N MET A 1 15.27 16.88 11.71
CA MET A 1 15.19 15.50 11.17
C MET A 1 16.07 14.45 11.90
N VAL A 2 16.65 14.73 13.08
CA VAL A 2 17.55 13.79 13.79
C VAL A 2 16.92 13.15 15.04
N ARG A 3 15.75 13.64 15.52
CA ARG A 3 15.08 13.15 16.75
C ARG A 3 14.38 11.79 16.61
N GLY A 4 14.08 11.33 15.38
CA GLY A 4 13.45 10.02 15.17
C GLY A 4 14.36 8.82 15.44
N HIS A 5 15.69 8.96 15.30
CA HIS A 5 16.62 7.84 15.39
C HIS A 5 16.81 7.29 16.81
N TYR A 6 16.74 8.14 17.85
CA TYR A 6 16.93 7.70 19.24
C TYR A 6 15.70 6.95 19.79
N ARG A 7 14.48 7.35 19.40
CA ARG A 7 13.23 6.67 19.82
C ARG A 7 13.08 5.26 19.21
N VAL A 8 13.67 5.01 18.04
CA VAL A 8 13.68 3.66 17.42
C VAL A 8 14.48 2.67 18.26
N LEU A 9 15.61 3.08 18.84
CA LEU A 9 16.46 2.18 19.63
C LEU A 9 15.80 1.79 20.96
N GLU A 10 15.11 2.72 21.63
CA GLU A 10 14.37 2.42 22.87
C GLU A 10 13.17 1.51 22.61
N PHE A 11 12.40 1.75 21.53
CA PHE A 11 11.27 0.89 21.19
C PHE A 11 11.74 -0.53 20.82
N VAL A 12 12.83 -0.67 20.06
CA VAL A 12 13.42 -1.98 19.76
C VAL A 12 13.89 -2.68 21.03
N SER A 13 14.47 -1.95 21.99
CA SER A 13 14.86 -2.51 23.29
C SER A 13 13.67 -2.99 24.11
N LEU A 14 12.58 -2.21 24.18
CA LEU A 14 11.34 -2.58 24.89
C LEU A 14 10.62 -3.76 24.22
N ALA A 15 10.53 -3.78 22.89
CA ALA A 15 9.94 -4.87 22.13
C ALA A 15 10.74 -6.18 22.30
N LEU A 16 12.08 -6.11 22.31
CA LEU A 16 12.94 -7.27 22.55
C LEU A 16 12.81 -7.80 23.98
N SER A 17 12.74 -6.92 24.99
CA SER A 17 12.48 -7.32 26.38
C SER A 17 11.12 -8.01 26.55
N SER A 18 10.09 -7.51 25.85
CA SER A 18 8.77 -8.14 25.87
C SER A 18 8.76 -9.51 25.17
N CYS A 19 9.45 -9.65 24.03
CA CYS A 19 9.60 -10.95 23.34
C CYS A 19 10.38 -11.99 24.15
N LEU A 20 11.38 -11.58 24.93
CA LEU A 20 12.15 -12.50 25.79
C LEU A 20 11.34 -13.03 26.98
N SER A 21 10.30 -12.32 27.42
CA SER A 21 9.40 -12.78 28.49
C SER A 21 8.46 -13.91 28.01
N TYR A 22 8.12 -13.94 26.72
CA TYR A 22 7.23 -14.94 26.12
C TYR A 22 7.97 -16.11 25.47
N GLY A 23 8.94 -16.75 26.15
CA GLY A 23 9.39 -18.14 25.93
C GLY A 23 9.76 -18.65 24.52
N ASN A 24 9.73 -17.82 23.49
CA ASN A 24 9.88 -18.21 22.09
C ASN A 24 11.31 -17.93 21.65
N LYS A 25 12.05 -19.01 21.38
CA LYS A 25 13.44 -19.01 20.91
C LYS A 25 13.55 -18.54 19.46
N TYR A 26 13.24 -17.27 19.17
CA TYR A 26 13.64 -16.64 17.92
C TYR A 26 14.86 -15.76 18.20
N VAL A 27 16.04 -16.27 17.83
CA VAL A 27 17.29 -15.49 17.86
C VAL A 27 17.27 -14.56 16.66
N ILE A 28 16.77 -13.33 16.84
CA ILE A 28 16.87 -12.30 15.81
C ILE A 28 18.28 -11.73 15.86
N LYS A 29 19.14 -12.13 14.92
CA LYS A 29 20.50 -11.61 14.77
C LYS A 29 20.44 -10.26 14.06
N PHE A 30 20.43 -9.17 14.81
CA PHE A 30 20.61 -7.83 14.25
C PHE A 30 22.11 -7.56 14.06
N GLU A 31 22.56 -7.51 12.81
CA GLU A 31 23.89 -7.06 12.44
C GLU A 31 23.86 -5.51 12.39
N ALA A 32 24.29 -4.88 13.49
CA ALA A 32 24.43 -3.44 13.55
C ALA A 32 25.56 -3.01 12.60
N ARG A 33 25.22 -2.45 11.43
CA ARG A 33 26.18 -1.69 10.61
C ARG A 33 26.47 -0.37 11.32
N THR A 34 27.48 -0.36 12.18
CA THR A 34 28.13 0.87 12.61
C THR A 34 28.98 1.37 11.44
N ASN A 35 28.57 2.48 10.81
CA ASN A 35 29.46 3.23 9.93
C ASN A 35 30.53 3.88 10.82
N GLU A 36 31.72 3.27 10.87
CA GLU A 36 32.88 3.88 11.50
C GLU A 36 33.33 5.10 10.68
N LEU A 37 33.13 6.28 11.25
CA LEU A 37 33.78 7.51 10.84
C LEU A 37 35.28 7.35 11.13
N GLY A 38 36.08 7.43 10.06
CA GLY A 38 37.50 7.17 10.08
C GLY A 38 38.29 8.09 11.03
N SER A 39 39.17 7.46 11.80
CA SER A 39 40.28 8.14 12.48
C SER A 39 41.56 7.77 11.75
N ARG A 40 42.12 8.76 11.04
CA ARG A 40 43.48 8.70 10.47
C ARG A 40 44.48 8.79 11.62
N HIS A 41 45.19 7.71 11.90
CA HIS A 41 46.46 7.78 12.61
C HIS A 41 47.57 7.27 11.69
N THR A 42 48.47 8.17 11.32
CA THR A 42 49.79 7.86 10.79
C THR A 42 50.69 7.45 11.95
N ASP A 43 51.37 6.30 11.85
CA ASP A 43 52.73 6.21 12.39
C ASP A 43 53.59 5.11 11.75
N HIS A 44 54.90 5.38 11.78
CA HIS A 44 56.00 4.73 11.08
C HIS A 44 56.46 3.38 11.67
N GLY A 45 56.98 2.50 10.81
CA GLY A 45 58.35 1.97 10.99
C GLY A 45 58.57 0.48 11.30
N SER A 46 59.35 -0.16 10.41
CA SER A 46 60.25 -1.33 10.60
C SER A 46 59.64 -2.73 10.73
N ALA A 47 60.31 -3.84 10.38
CA ALA A 47 61.35 -4.20 9.41
C ALA A 47 61.62 -5.70 9.65
N ASN A 48 61.82 -6.47 8.57
CA ASN A 48 62.51 -7.77 8.47
C ASN A 48 61.86 -9.05 9.03
N GLY A 49 61.89 -10.09 8.19
CA GLY A 49 61.68 -11.48 8.61
C GLY A 49 61.42 -12.45 7.47
N ASP A 50 62.42 -12.70 6.63
CA ASP A 50 62.49 -13.79 5.66
C ASP A 50 62.15 -15.17 6.26
N THR A 51 61.40 -16.01 5.53
CA THR A 51 61.72 -17.42 5.23
C THR A 51 60.67 -18.06 4.31
N ASP A 52 61.07 -18.32 3.06
CA ASP A 52 60.58 -19.35 2.11
C ASP A 52 61.33 -20.69 2.46
N PRO A 53 61.06 -21.90 1.89
CA PRO A 53 60.14 -22.23 0.80
C PRO A 53 59.34 -23.55 0.89
N ARG A 54 58.48 -23.76 -0.14
CA ARG A 54 58.53 -24.89 -1.11
C ARG A 54 57.22 -25.73 -1.29
N VAL A 55 56.84 -25.84 -2.59
CA VAL A 55 56.05 -26.86 -3.34
C VAL A 55 54.56 -27.07 -2.98
N ASP A 56 53.59 -27.28 -3.90
CA ASP A 56 53.62 -27.71 -5.31
C ASP A 56 52.27 -27.42 -6.03
N ARG A 57 52.36 -27.15 -7.35
CA ARG A 57 51.47 -27.57 -8.47
C ARG A 57 50.02 -27.07 -8.71
N THR A 58 49.90 -26.36 -9.86
CA THR A 58 48.98 -26.51 -11.04
C THR A 58 47.45 -26.63 -10.84
N HIS A 59 46.54 -25.92 -11.53
CA HIS A 59 46.39 -25.51 -12.93
C HIS A 59 45.59 -24.18 -13.02
N LYS A 60 45.96 -23.16 -13.81
CA LYS A 60 45.74 -22.95 -15.26
C LYS A 60 44.27 -23.00 -15.72
N ASN A 61 43.61 -21.84 -15.76
CA ASN A 61 42.88 -21.39 -16.96
C ASN A 61 42.56 -19.89 -16.90
N SER A 62 43.01 -19.20 -17.95
CA SER A 62 42.88 -17.79 -18.24
C SER A 62 42.47 -17.72 -19.72
N VAL A 63 41.33 -17.11 -20.03
CA VAL A 63 40.99 -16.45 -21.30
C VAL A 63 39.87 -15.45 -20.93
N GLU A 64 40.11 -14.17 -20.74
CA GLU A 64 40.52 -13.09 -21.66
C GLU A 64 39.30 -12.23 -22.07
N GLN A 65 39.48 -10.94 -21.80
CA GLN A 65 38.52 -9.84 -21.92
C GLN A 65 38.20 -9.52 -23.38
N LYS A 66 37.05 -8.88 -23.60
CA LYS A 66 36.94 -7.96 -24.74
C LYS A 66 36.07 -6.76 -24.38
N GLU A 67 36.76 -5.70 -23.98
CA GLU A 67 36.27 -4.32 -24.08
C GLU A 67 36.02 -3.97 -25.55
N LYS A 68 34.95 -3.22 -25.82
CA LYS A 68 34.85 -2.34 -26.97
C LYS A 68 34.22 -1.02 -26.51
N LYS A 69 35.09 -0.02 -26.48
CA LYS A 69 34.82 1.41 -26.43
C LYS A 69 35.06 1.92 -27.84
N ASP A 70 34.11 2.63 -28.43
CA ASP A 70 34.37 3.50 -29.59
C ASP A 70 33.46 4.73 -29.49
N ASP A 71 34.13 5.88 -29.60
CA ASP A 71 33.65 7.24 -29.61
C ASP A 71 32.77 7.55 -30.83
N LYS A 72 31.84 8.52 -30.68
CA LYS A 72 31.59 9.46 -31.76
C LYS A 72 31.17 10.85 -31.26
N ASP A 73 32.06 11.77 -31.59
CA ASP A 73 32.00 13.22 -31.48
C ASP A 73 30.95 13.92 -32.38
N GLN A 74 30.55 15.09 -31.89
CA GLN A 74 30.23 16.36 -32.57
C GLN A 74 29.08 16.44 -33.60
N LYS A 75 28.14 17.37 -33.34
CA LYS A 75 28.03 18.59 -34.16
C LYS A 75 27.28 19.73 -33.44
N GLU A 76 28.01 20.82 -33.30
CA GLU A 76 27.60 22.17 -32.91
C GLU A 76 27.11 22.95 -34.15
N GLN A 77 26.07 23.79 -33.99
CA GLN A 77 25.73 25.01 -34.77
C GLN A 77 24.31 25.46 -34.40
N LYS A 78 23.89 26.73 -34.43
CA LYS A 78 24.46 28.06 -34.19
C LYS A 78 23.25 29.00 -34.35
N GLU A 79 23.23 30.11 -33.61
CA GLU A 79 22.58 31.40 -33.94
C GLU A 79 21.03 31.58 -33.91
N VAL A 80 20.67 32.58 -33.07
CA VAL A 80 19.44 33.39 -33.00
C VAL A 80 19.38 34.36 -34.21
N PRO A 81 18.23 34.93 -34.62
CA PRO A 81 17.74 36.17 -33.99
C PRO A 81 16.19 36.37 -33.94
N SER A 82 15.74 36.90 -32.80
CA SER A 82 14.81 38.02 -32.53
C SER A 82 13.82 38.58 -33.59
N VAL A 83 12.49 38.53 -33.23
CA VAL A 83 11.37 39.54 -33.26
C VAL A 83 11.06 40.37 -34.56
N PRO A 84 9.90 41.07 -34.76
CA PRO A 84 8.64 41.18 -33.98
C PRO A 84 7.29 41.28 -34.77
N SER A 85 6.19 41.42 -34.00
CA SER A 85 5.01 42.28 -34.25
C SER A 85 3.77 41.81 -35.04
N SER A 86 2.64 41.96 -34.32
CA SER A 86 1.39 42.67 -34.67
C SER A 86 0.30 42.00 -35.52
N SER A 87 -0.85 41.80 -34.83
CA SER A 87 -2.22 42.21 -35.20
C SER A 87 -2.77 41.90 -36.60
N SER A 88 -3.86 41.14 -36.65
CA SER A 88 -5.18 41.62 -37.11
C SER A 88 -6.18 40.48 -37.30
N SER A 89 -7.29 40.49 -36.56
CA SER A 89 -8.60 40.12 -37.11
C SER A 89 -9.06 41.26 -38.06
N PRO A 90 -10.12 41.16 -38.90
CA PRO A 90 -11.24 40.20 -38.88
C PRO A 90 -11.77 39.77 -40.30
N LYS A 91 -12.89 39.04 -40.29
CA LYS A 91 -14.03 39.03 -41.26
C LYS A 91 -14.31 37.75 -42.08
N THR A 92 -15.38 37.07 -41.63
CA THR A 92 -16.59 36.66 -42.38
C THR A 92 -16.48 36.04 -43.78
N SER A 93 -16.99 34.82 -43.91
CA SER A 93 -18.08 34.42 -44.85
C SER A 93 -18.24 32.90 -44.77
N ASN A 94 -19.28 32.34 -44.14
CA ASN A 94 -20.67 32.16 -44.58
C ASN A 94 -20.87 31.08 -45.67
N ASN A 95 -21.92 30.27 -45.46
CA ASN A 95 -22.47 29.12 -46.23
C ASN A 95 -21.88 27.73 -45.94
N GLY A 96 -22.65 26.69 -45.62
CA GLY A 96 -24.11 26.58 -45.49
C GLY A 96 -24.55 25.11 -45.29
N ARG A 97 -25.71 24.97 -44.65
CA ARG A 97 -26.71 23.87 -44.75
C ARG A 97 -26.24 22.42 -44.63
N ARG A 98 -26.69 21.76 -43.56
CA ARG A 98 -27.59 20.59 -43.64
C ARG A 98 -28.55 20.56 -42.45
N ARG A 99 -29.81 20.24 -42.76
CA ARG A 99 -31.00 20.17 -41.90
C ARG A 99 -31.21 18.73 -41.38
N LEU A 100 -32.13 18.61 -40.40
CA LEU A 100 -32.76 17.42 -39.80
C LEU A 100 -31.90 16.74 -38.70
N ALA A 101 -32.39 16.42 -37.50
CA ALA A 101 -33.76 16.15 -37.06
C ALA A 101 -33.97 16.54 -35.57
N ASP A 102 -35.22 16.85 -35.25
CA ASP A 102 -35.78 17.04 -33.92
C ASP A 102 -35.50 15.85 -32.98
N ASN A 103 -35.14 16.16 -31.74
CA ASN A 103 -35.39 15.29 -30.60
C ASN A 103 -35.73 16.18 -29.40
N ASP A 104 -37.01 16.18 -29.05
CA ASP A 104 -37.59 16.89 -27.92
C ASP A 104 -36.97 16.43 -26.60
N THR A 105 -35.97 17.17 -26.12
CA THR A 105 -35.56 17.08 -24.72
C THR A 105 -36.49 17.95 -23.89
N VAL A 106 -37.57 17.34 -23.38
CA VAL A 106 -38.41 17.93 -22.34
C VAL A 106 -37.54 18.14 -21.11
N THR A 107 -37.16 19.38 -20.84
CA THR A 107 -36.37 19.74 -19.67
C THR A 107 -37.23 19.68 -18.41
N LEU A 108 -36.71 19.02 -17.36
CA LEU A 108 -37.33 18.86 -16.05
C LEU A 108 -37.84 20.17 -15.42
N LYS A 109 -37.31 21.31 -15.86
CA LYS A 109 -37.70 22.65 -15.41
C LYS A 109 -39.09 23.09 -15.92
N ASP A 110 -39.62 22.47 -16.98
CA ASP A 110 -40.98 22.76 -17.47
C ASP A 110 -42.07 21.98 -16.71
N LEU A 111 -41.72 20.89 -16.00
CA LEU A 111 -42.67 20.15 -15.16
C LEU A 111 -42.89 20.78 -13.77
N LEU A 112 -42.10 21.79 -13.40
CA LEU A 112 -42.11 22.40 -12.06
C LEU A 112 -42.75 23.79 -12.00
N LYS A 113 -43.33 24.29 -13.10
CA LYS A 113 -43.85 25.67 -13.18
C LYS A 113 -45.37 25.84 -13.16
N ASN A 114 -46.16 24.78 -12.97
CA ASN A 114 -47.60 24.93 -12.76
C ASN A 114 -47.95 24.84 -11.27
N GLU A 115 -47.86 26.01 -10.65
CA GLU A 115 -48.35 26.31 -9.30
C GLU A 115 -49.86 26.63 -9.35
N LYS A 116 -50.56 26.31 -8.24
CA LYS A 116 -51.98 26.55 -7.90
C LYS A 116 -52.96 25.40 -8.18
N ILE A 117 -52.85 24.34 -7.40
CA ILE A 117 -54.01 23.58 -6.92
C ILE A 117 -53.82 23.35 -5.43
N GLY A 118 -54.84 23.78 -4.67
CA GLY A 118 -54.79 24.00 -3.24
C GLY A 118 -54.54 22.76 -2.39
N ASP A 119 -54.19 23.08 -1.15
CA ASP A 119 -53.96 22.22 0.00
C ASP A 119 -54.92 21.04 0.05
N LYS A 120 -54.49 19.91 -0.52
CA LYS A 120 -55.00 18.60 -0.18
C LYS A 120 -53.80 17.77 0.27
N LYS A 121 -53.53 17.90 1.56
CA LYS A 121 -52.69 16.98 2.32
C LYS A 121 -53.35 15.60 2.22
N TRP A 122 -52.95 14.79 1.25
CA TRP A 122 -53.36 13.39 1.15
C TRP A 122 -52.66 12.62 2.28
N ILE A 123 -53.23 12.71 3.48
CA ILE A 123 -52.99 11.75 4.54
C ILE A 123 -53.67 10.47 4.07
N VAL A 124 -52.87 9.56 3.51
CA VAL A 124 -53.30 8.18 3.31
C VAL A 124 -53.12 7.52 4.67
N GLU A 125 -54.20 7.51 5.46
CA GLU A 125 -54.32 6.64 6.63
C GLU A 125 -54.33 5.20 6.11
N TYR A 126 -53.18 4.54 6.20
CA TYR A 126 -53.11 3.10 6.06
C TYR A 126 -53.72 2.49 7.33
N SER A 127 -54.80 1.73 7.17
CA SER A 127 -55.33 0.88 8.24
C SER A 127 -54.27 -0.15 8.61
N ASP A 128 -54.05 -0.36 9.91
CA ASP A 128 -52.99 -1.25 10.45
C ASP A 128 -53.05 -2.68 9.90
N ASP A 129 -54.19 -3.11 9.37
CA ASP A 129 -54.39 -4.45 8.78
C ASP A 129 -53.72 -4.67 7.41
N ASP A 130 -53.34 -3.61 6.68
CA ASP A 130 -52.71 -3.75 5.34
C ASP A 130 -51.18 -3.91 5.39
N PHE A 131 -50.54 -3.67 6.54
CA PHE A 131 -49.07 -3.76 6.65
C PHE A 131 -48.56 -5.20 6.71
N ASP A 132 -49.35 -6.15 7.20
CA ASP A 132 -48.94 -7.55 7.30
C ASP A 132 -48.99 -8.30 5.96
N LYS A 133 -49.73 -7.77 4.96
CA LYS A 133 -49.86 -8.38 3.64
C LYS A 133 -48.78 -7.94 2.65
N LEU A 134 -48.02 -6.91 3.00
CA LEU A 134 -46.87 -6.40 2.24
C LEU A 134 -45.53 -6.71 2.91
N ARG A 135 -45.47 -7.64 3.87
CA ARG A 135 -44.19 -8.31 4.13
C ARG A 135 -43.83 -9.07 2.85
N PRO A 136 -42.77 -8.70 2.13
CA PRO A 136 -42.21 -9.60 1.14
C PRO A 136 -41.95 -10.89 1.92
N ALA A 137 -42.57 -11.98 1.46
CA ALA A 137 -42.31 -13.30 2.01
C ALA A 137 -40.79 -13.38 2.19
N LYS A 138 -40.36 -13.53 3.44
CA LYS A 138 -38.99 -13.91 3.78
C LYS A 138 -38.74 -15.18 3.00
N LYS A 139 -38.26 -15.01 1.77
CA LYS A 139 -37.60 -16.03 0.99
C LYS A 139 -36.53 -16.50 1.95
N ALA A 140 -36.73 -17.71 2.45
CA ALA A 140 -35.80 -18.37 3.35
C ALA A 140 -34.41 -18.04 2.85
N GLU A 141 -33.73 -17.15 3.56
CA GLU A 141 -32.33 -16.86 3.31
C GLU A 141 -31.64 -18.14 3.67
N SER A 142 -31.41 -18.93 2.62
CA SER A 142 -30.52 -20.06 2.64
C SER A 142 -29.27 -19.57 3.35
N SER A 143 -29.00 -20.19 4.48
CA SER A 143 -27.69 -20.39 5.05
C SER A 143 -26.74 -20.87 3.94
N LYS A 144 -26.26 -19.93 3.10
CA LYS A 144 -25.10 -20.14 2.25
C LYS A 144 -23.95 -20.37 3.21
N SER A 145 -23.56 -21.63 3.31
CA SER A 145 -22.47 -22.13 4.14
C SER A 145 -21.22 -21.27 3.94
N ASN A 146 -20.48 -21.04 5.03
CA ASN A 146 -19.19 -20.33 5.01
C ASN A 146 -18.20 -20.92 3.98
N SER A 147 -18.39 -22.17 3.54
CA SER A 147 -17.61 -22.84 2.49
C SER A 147 -17.57 -22.08 1.18
N ASP A 148 -18.69 -21.51 0.73
CA ASP A 148 -18.81 -20.98 -0.63
C ASP A 148 -18.14 -19.60 -0.74
N LYS A 149 -18.21 -18.82 0.34
CA LYS A 149 -17.51 -17.53 0.44
C LYS A 149 -16.00 -17.71 0.48
N GLN A 150 -15.53 -18.71 1.21
CA GLN A 150 -14.11 -19.01 1.31
C GLN A 150 -13.55 -19.48 -0.05
N SER A 151 -14.27 -20.36 -0.75
CA SER A 151 -13.90 -20.81 -2.10
C SER A 151 -13.74 -19.66 -3.10
N HIS A 152 -14.65 -18.68 -3.06
CA HIS A 152 -14.54 -17.49 -3.90
C HIS A 152 -13.32 -16.62 -3.53
N GLU A 153 -13.09 -16.36 -2.24
CA GLU A 153 -11.92 -15.60 -1.77
C GLU A 153 -10.60 -16.28 -2.19
N ASP A 154 -10.50 -17.61 -2.06
CA ASP A 154 -9.32 -18.37 -2.47
C ASP A 154 -9.11 -18.33 -3.99
N SER A 155 -10.19 -18.32 -4.79
CA SER A 155 -10.08 -18.10 -6.24
C SER A 155 -9.50 -16.71 -6.58
N LEU A 156 -9.94 -15.67 -5.89
CA LEU A 156 -9.40 -14.30 -6.06
C LEU A 156 -7.92 -14.24 -5.66
N ILE A 157 -7.56 -14.88 -4.54
CA ILE A 157 -6.18 -14.96 -4.06
C ILE A 157 -5.28 -15.63 -5.11
N ASN A 158 -5.73 -16.73 -5.69
CA ASN A 158 -4.98 -17.45 -6.72
C ASN A 158 -4.79 -16.64 -8.01
N GLU A 159 -5.78 -15.83 -8.40
CA GLU A 159 -5.64 -14.93 -9.54
C GLU A 159 -4.59 -13.83 -9.27
N VAL A 160 -4.62 -13.20 -8.09
CA VAL A 160 -3.61 -12.20 -7.71
C VAL A 160 -2.21 -12.81 -7.58
N LYS A 161 -2.09 -14.02 -7.01
CA LYS A 161 -0.81 -14.77 -7.00
C LYS A 161 -0.26 -14.93 -8.42
N ARG A 162 -1.12 -15.24 -9.40
CA ARG A 162 -0.71 -15.37 -10.81
C ARG A 162 -0.23 -14.06 -11.41
N ILE A 163 -0.87 -12.93 -11.09
CA ILE A 163 -0.42 -11.59 -11.53
C ILE A 163 1.01 -11.35 -11.06
N PHE A 164 1.31 -11.57 -9.77
CA PHE A 164 2.65 -11.36 -9.24
C PHE A 164 3.68 -12.35 -9.76
N ALA A 165 3.32 -13.64 -9.91
CA ALA A 165 4.21 -14.63 -10.50
C ALA A 165 4.58 -14.27 -11.96
N GLN A 166 3.61 -13.76 -12.73
CA GLN A 166 3.86 -13.30 -14.09
C GLN A 166 4.73 -12.02 -14.11
N SER A 167 4.49 -11.10 -13.19
CA SER A 167 5.29 -9.88 -13.03
C SER A 167 6.75 -10.20 -12.75
N GLU A 168 7.02 -11.14 -11.83
CA GLU A 168 8.37 -11.59 -11.50
C GLU A 168 9.05 -12.31 -12.67
N ALA A 169 8.33 -13.21 -13.36
CA ALA A 169 8.87 -13.93 -14.53
C ALA A 169 9.21 -12.99 -15.70
N GLN A 170 8.49 -11.89 -15.84
CA GLN A 170 8.66 -10.92 -16.93
C GLN A 170 9.45 -9.66 -16.50
N SER A 171 9.96 -9.61 -15.27
CA SER A 171 10.65 -8.45 -14.70
C SER A 171 9.86 -7.13 -14.87
N ARG A 172 8.54 -7.17 -14.66
CA ARG A 172 7.68 -6.00 -14.81
C ARG A 172 7.94 -4.98 -13.71
N THR A 173 7.54 -3.73 -13.97
CA THR A 173 7.72 -2.64 -13.02
C THR A 173 6.59 -2.62 -11.98
N ILE A 174 6.83 -1.99 -10.84
CA ILE A 174 5.78 -1.75 -9.81
C ILE A 174 4.60 -0.96 -10.39
N SER A 175 4.83 -0.12 -11.42
CA SER A 175 3.74 0.60 -12.09
C SER A 175 2.81 -0.33 -12.86
N ASP A 176 3.32 -1.45 -13.38
CA ASP A 176 2.52 -2.44 -14.09
C ASP A 176 1.70 -3.25 -13.09
N ASP A 177 2.30 -3.62 -11.95
CA ASP A 177 1.59 -4.25 -10.82
C ASP A 177 0.43 -3.36 -10.34
N ILE A 178 0.66 -2.06 -10.15
CA ILE A 178 -0.41 -1.12 -9.77
C ILE A 178 -1.57 -1.18 -10.77
N LYS A 179 -1.29 -1.12 -12.08
CA LYS A 179 -2.32 -1.18 -13.12
C LYS A 179 -3.06 -2.51 -13.12
N ASP A 180 -2.34 -3.62 -12.94
CA ASP A 180 -2.94 -4.96 -12.89
C ASP A 180 -3.85 -5.12 -11.66
N ILE A 181 -3.41 -4.66 -10.49
CA ILE A 181 -4.23 -4.68 -9.27
C ILE A 181 -5.44 -3.74 -9.37
N THR A 182 -5.31 -2.54 -9.94
CA THR A 182 -6.46 -1.65 -10.17
C THR A 182 -7.46 -2.28 -11.16
N ARG A 183 -6.98 -2.92 -12.24
CA ARG A 183 -7.86 -3.66 -13.15
C ARG A 183 -8.56 -4.82 -12.47
N PHE A 184 -7.86 -5.52 -11.59
CA PHE A 184 -8.42 -6.62 -10.81
C PHE A 184 -9.49 -6.14 -9.83
N GLU A 185 -9.23 -5.06 -9.07
CA GLU A 185 -10.19 -4.41 -8.17
C GLU A 185 -11.49 -4.06 -8.89
N ILE A 186 -11.40 -3.40 -10.06
CA ILE A 186 -12.55 -2.98 -10.86
C ILE A 186 -13.30 -4.19 -11.44
N ARG A 187 -12.59 -5.20 -11.95
CA ARG A 187 -13.21 -6.39 -12.58
C ARG A 187 -14.08 -7.16 -11.60
N HIS A 188 -13.64 -7.25 -10.35
CA HIS A 188 -14.30 -8.05 -9.31
C HIS A 188 -15.16 -7.22 -8.35
N ASP A 189 -15.29 -5.91 -8.58
CA ASP A 189 -16.04 -4.96 -7.75
C ASP A 189 -15.69 -5.08 -6.26
N LEU A 190 -14.39 -5.11 -5.97
CA LEU A 190 -13.89 -5.33 -4.61
C LEU A 190 -13.94 -4.03 -3.81
N SER A 191 -14.48 -4.11 -2.59
CA SER A 191 -14.21 -3.08 -1.58
C SER A 191 -12.72 -3.04 -1.21
N LYS A 192 -12.25 -1.90 -0.72
CA LYS A 192 -10.85 -1.72 -0.29
C LYS A 192 -10.41 -2.75 0.74
N GLN A 193 -11.27 -3.06 1.70
CA GLN A 193 -11.00 -4.09 2.69
C GLN A 193 -10.85 -5.48 2.06
N GLN A 194 -11.73 -5.86 1.12
CA GLN A 194 -11.60 -7.14 0.42
C GLN A 194 -10.34 -7.19 -0.46
N LEU A 195 -10.03 -6.09 -1.15
CA LEU A 195 -8.80 -5.97 -1.93
C LEU A 195 -7.57 -6.20 -1.06
N PHE A 196 -7.46 -5.54 0.09
CA PHE A 196 -6.31 -5.71 0.98
C PHE A 196 -6.21 -7.11 1.55
N VAL A 197 -7.32 -7.75 1.94
CA VAL A 197 -7.30 -9.15 2.39
C VAL A 197 -6.75 -10.08 1.30
N VAL A 198 -7.25 -9.95 0.06
CA VAL A 198 -6.79 -10.76 -1.08
C VAL A 198 -5.32 -10.45 -1.42
N LEU A 199 -4.93 -9.18 -1.40
CA LEU A 199 -3.58 -8.72 -1.72
C LEU A 199 -2.55 -9.20 -0.68
N ILE A 200 -2.85 -9.07 0.61
CA ILE A 200 -1.96 -9.49 1.70
C ILE A 200 -1.83 -11.02 1.70
N ARG A 201 -2.94 -11.76 1.60
CA ARG A 201 -2.90 -13.23 1.55
C ARG A 201 -2.15 -13.72 0.30
N SER A 202 -2.42 -13.16 -0.87
CA SER A 202 -1.71 -13.56 -2.11
C SER A 202 -0.19 -13.33 -2.04
N LEU A 203 0.26 -12.25 -1.40
CA LEU A 203 1.69 -11.95 -1.25
C LEU A 203 2.37 -12.77 -0.14
N TYR A 204 1.67 -13.02 0.97
CA TYR A 204 2.32 -13.40 2.23
C TYR A 204 1.83 -14.68 2.92
N GLU A 205 0.81 -15.36 2.41
CA GLU A 205 0.28 -16.60 2.99
C GLU A 205 1.38 -17.63 3.30
N ASP A 206 2.33 -17.80 2.37
CA ASP A 206 3.46 -18.73 2.49
C ASP A 206 4.81 -18.03 2.80
N ALA A 207 4.79 -16.72 3.10
CA ALA A 207 6.00 -15.92 3.25
C ALA A 207 6.55 -15.90 4.69
N THR A 208 7.86 -16.06 4.83
CA THR A 208 8.58 -15.79 6.09
C THR A 208 8.52 -14.31 6.45
N TRP A 209 8.70 -13.99 7.74
CA TRP A 209 8.72 -12.59 8.20
C TRP A 209 9.78 -11.73 7.50
N GLU A 210 10.98 -12.28 7.26
CA GLU A 210 12.04 -11.57 6.55
C GLU A 210 11.65 -11.22 5.12
N LYS A 211 10.94 -12.13 4.44
CA LYS A 211 10.40 -11.87 3.11
C LYS A 211 9.33 -10.77 3.17
N VAL A 212 8.40 -10.85 4.11
CA VAL A 212 7.36 -9.83 4.31
C VAL A 212 7.98 -8.44 4.47
N ASN A 213 8.98 -8.30 5.34
CA ASN A 213 9.64 -7.01 5.57
C ASN A 213 10.31 -6.48 4.29
N LYS A 214 11.10 -7.31 3.60
CA LYS A 214 11.78 -6.92 2.35
C LYS A 214 10.80 -6.55 1.24
N ASP A 215 9.74 -7.33 1.07
CA ASP A 215 8.73 -7.09 0.04
C ASP A 215 7.89 -5.85 0.33
N LEU A 216 7.59 -5.55 1.60
CA LEU A 216 6.89 -4.31 1.96
C LEU A 216 7.70 -3.07 1.58
N VAL A 217 9.02 -3.09 1.78
CA VAL A 217 9.89 -1.99 1.31
C VAL A 217 9.93 -1.94 -0.21
N LYS A 218 10.11 -3.08 -0.87
CA LYS A 218 10.18 -3.17 -2.34
C LYS A 218 8.89 -2.67 -2.99
N ARG A 219 7.74 -2.97 -2.39
CA ARG A 219 6.39 -2.68 -2.91
C ARG A 219 5.76 -1.45 -2.25
N GLU A 220 6.55 -0.57 -1.64
CA GLU A 220 6.05 0.62 -0.93
C GLU A 220 5.13 1.49 -1.80
N LYS A 221 5.52 1.74 -3.05
CA LYS A 221 4.72 2.52 -4.01
C LYS A 221 3.38 1.86 -4.35
N LEU A 222 3.32 0.52 -4.32
CA LEU A 222 2.07 -0.23 -4.55
C LEU A 222 1.11 0.06 -3.41
N PHE A 223 1.54 -0.14 -2.16
CA PHE A 223 0.67 0.04 -0.98
C PHE A 223 0.24 1.50 -0.81
N LYS A 224 1.17 2.47 -0.92
CA LYS A 224 0.84 3.90 -0.87
C LYS A 224 -0.15 4.34 -1.95
N LYS A 225 -0.25 3.61 -3.07
CA LYS A 225 -1.23 3.93 -4.10
C LYS A 225 -2.67 3.54 -3.73
N PHE A 226 -2.82 2.50 -2.90
CA PHE A 226 -4.13 1.99 -2.49
C PHE A 226 -4.56 2.47 -1.11
N VAL A 227 -3.61 2.88 -0.27
CA VAL A 227 -3.83 3.42 1.07
C VAL A 227 -3.70 4.94 1.00
N ASP A 228 -4.81 5.62 0.68
CA ASP A 228 -4.83 7.08 0.45
C ASP A 228 -5.66 7.79 1.52
N SER A 229 -6.87 7.30 1.80
CA SER A 229 -7.75 7.87 2.83
C SER A 229 -7.55 7.22 4.21
N SER A 230 -7.95 7.91 5.28
CA SER A 230 -8.01 7.32 6.64
C SER A 230 -8.84 6.02 6.69
N GLN A 231 -9.93 5.94 5.93
CA GLN A 231 -10.73 4.71 5.83
C GLN A 231 -9.96 3.57 5.16
N ASP A 232 -9.13 3.87 4.14
CA ASP A 232 -8.26 2.87 3.51
C ASP A 232 -7.16 2.41 4.47
N GLN A 233 -6.59 3.34 5.26
CA GLN A 233 -5.60 3.04 6.29
C GLN A 233 -6.18 2.09 7.34
N ILE A 234 -7.38 2.36 7.87
CA ILE A 234 -8.07 1.47 8.81
C ILE A 234 -8.39 0.12 8.15
N ALA A 235 -8.86 0.11 6.91
CA ALA A 235 -9.13 -1.13 6.17
C ALA A 235 -7.86 -1.97 5.96
N PHE A 236 -6.72 -1.32 5.70
CA PHE A 236 -5.42 -1.94 5.58
C PHE A 236 -4.96 -2.57 6.91
N LEU A 237 -5.07 -1.84 8.03
CA LEU A 237 -4.75 -2.35 9.37
C LEU A 237 -5.61 -3.55 9.75
N ARG A 238 -6.93 -3.49 9.51
CA ARG A 238 -7.85 -4.62 9.73
C ARG A 238 -7.52 -5.85 8.90
N SER A 239 -7.06 -5.64 7.67
CA SER A 239 -6.68 -6.75 6.79
C SER A 239 -5.42 -7.45 7.29
N TRP A 240 -4.46 -6.68 7.81
CA TRP A 240 -3.28 -7.22 8.50
C TRP A 240 -3.64 -7.89 9.83
N GLU A 241 -4.53 -7.32 10.62
CA GLU A 241 -5.04 -7.93 11.85
C GLU A 241 -5.64 -9.32 11.57
N LYS A 242 -6.52 -9.44 10.56
CA LYS A 242 -7.09 -10.71 10.12
C LYS A 242 -6.00 -11.71 9.71
N PHE A 243 -5.01 -11.26 8.94
CA PHE A 243 -3.89 -12.09 8.49
C PHE A 243 -3.02 -12.57 9.67
N LEU A 244 -2.67 -11.67 10.60
CA LEU A 244 -1.81 -11.98 11.74
C LEU A 244 -2.47 -12.97 12.71
N LEU A 245 -3.79 -12.86 12.89
CA LEU A 245 -4.57 -13.82 13.68
C LEU A 245 -4.51 -15.23 13.10
N GLN A 246 -4.63 -15.37 11.77
CA GLN A 246 -4.60 -16.67 11.10
C GLN A 246 -3.23 -17.35 11.18
N HIS A 247 -2.15 -16.56 11.22
CA HIS A 247 -0.78 -17.07 11.19
C HIS A 247 -0.05 -17.00 12.54
N ASN A 248 -0.73 -16.63 13.63
CA ASN A 248 -0.21 -16.44 14.99
C ASN A 248 1.19 -15.82 15.04
N ARG A 249 1.39 -14.69 14.35
CA ARG A 249 2.71 -14.05 14.28
C ARG A 249 2.93 -13.15 15.50
N PRO A 250 4.06 -13.29 16.24
CA PRO A 250 4.31 -12.49 17.45
C PRO A 250 4.68 -11.01 17.16
N LEU A 251 4.90 -10.65 15.88
CA LEU A 251 5.50 -9.38 15.48
C LEU A 251 4.49 -8.30 15.06
N ALA A 252 3.25 -8.38 15.57
CA ALA A 252 2.18 -7.44 15.23
C ALA A 252 2.56 -5.96 15.50
N ALA A 253 3.03 -5.66 16.72
CA ALA A 253 3.42 -4.30 17.11
C ALA A 253 4.53 -3.74 16.23
N MET A 254 5.54 -4.57 15.92
CA MET A 254 6.66 -4.17 15.05
C MET A 254 6.18 -3.87 13.63
N LEU A 255 5.24 -4.66 13.11
CA LEU A 255 4.67 -4.44 11.79
C LEU A 255 3.90 -3.11 11.74
N PHE A 256 3.07 -2.84 12.75
CA PHE A 256 2.23 -1.63 12.79
C PHE A 256 3.08 -0.38 12.99
N LYS A 257 4.12 -0.47 13.84
CA LYS A 257 5.12 0.59 13.93
C LYS A 257 5.82 0.84 12.60
N MET A 258 6.19 -0.20 11.87
CA MET A 258 6.80 -0.02 10.54
C MET A 258 5.83 0.65 9.56
N PHE A 259 4.53 0.38 9.65
CA PHE A 259 3.54 1.07 8.83
C PHE A 259 3.47 2.56 9.13
N TYR A 260 3.52 2.92 10.41
CA TYR A 260 3.61 4.30 10.86
C TYR A 260 4.93 4.96 10.40
N ASP A 261 6.08 4.33 10.67
CA ASP A 261 7.41 4.85 10.31
C ASP A 261 7.61 5.07 8.80
N ARG A 262 6.81 4.40 7.95
CA ARG A 262 6.87 4.48 6.49
C ARG A 262 5.75 5.32 5.86
N ASP A 263 4.95 6.00 6.67
CA ASP A 263 3.81 6.79 6.21
C ASP A 263 2.81 5.95 5.38
N TYR A 264 2.57 4.69 5.78
CA TYR A 264 1.42 3.94 5.25
C TYR A 264 0.15 4.28 6.01
N VAL A 265 0.28 4.60 7.30
CA VAL A 265 -0.84 4.91 8.18
C VAL A 265 -0.45 6.07 9.08
N GLU A 266 -1.40 6.97 9.28
CA GLU A 266 -1.27 8.09 10.20
C GLU A 266 -1.64 7.66 11.62
N GLU A 267 -1.25 8.49 12.58
CA GLU A 267 -1.50 8.25 14.00
C GLU A 267 -2.99 8.06 14.30
N ASP A 268 -3.83 9.01 13.87
CA ASP A 268 -5.28 8.99 14.05
C ASP A 268 -5.90 7.67 13.57
N SER A 269 -5.49 7.20 12.39
CA SER A 269 -6.00 5.95 11.82
C SER A 269 -5.59 4.73 12.64
N VAL A 270 -4.41 4.73 13.28
CA VAL A 270 -3.98 3.65 14.19
C VAL A 270 -4.79 3.69 15.48
N LEU A 271 -5.01 4.87 16.06
CA LEU A 271 -5.81 5.05 17.27
C LEU A 271 -7.28 4.66 17.05
N ASP A 272 -7.85 5.07 15.92
CA ASP A 272 -9.21 4.72 15.50
C ASP A 272 -9.36 3.21 15.27
N TRP A 273 -8.40 2.59 14.60
CA TRP A 273 -8.38 1.14 14.45
C TRP A 273 -8.34 0.46 15.82
N TYR A 274 -7.47 0.91 16.73
CA TYR A 274 -7.33 0.31 18.06
C TYR A 274 -8.62 0.44 18.88
N GLY A 275 -9.28 1.60 18.85
CA GLY A 275 -10.55 1.84 19.52
C GLY A 275 -11.71 1.01 18.97
N GLN A 276 -11.72 0.73 17.67
CA GLN A 276 -12.75 -0.09 17.02
C GLN A 276 -12.47 -1.60 17.08
N SER A 277 -11.23 -2.01 17.36
CA SER A 277 -10.84 -3.42 17.43
C SER A 277 -11.36 -4.09 18.71
N ASN A 278 -11.62 -5.41 18.67
CA ASN A 278 -12.14 -6.12 19.84
C ASN A 278 -11.07 -6.23 20.95
N GLU A 279 -11.44 -5.98 22.20
CA GLU A 279 -10.52 -6.08 23.36
C GLU A 279 -9.96 -7.50 23.56
N SER A 280 -10.72 -8.51 23.12
CA SER A 280 -10.28 -9.91 23.14
C SER A 280 -9.25 -10.24 22.05
N ASN A 281 -8.98 -9.33 21.11
CA ASN A 281 -8.08 -9.59 20.00
C ASN A 281 -6.61 -9.62 20.47
N GLU A 282 -5.94 -10.75 20.22
CA GLU A 282 -4.53 -10.92 20.55
C GLU A 282 -3.60 -9.95 19.81
N VAL A 283 -3.92 -9.59 18.56
CA VAL A 283 -3.17 -8.61 17.77
C VAL A 283 -3.27 -7.24 18.42
N ARG A 284 -4.48 -6.83 18.83
CA ARG A 284 -4.71 -5.58 19.57
C ARG A 284 -3.86 -5.53 20.83
N LYS A 285 -3.93 -6.57 21.67
CA LYS A 285 -3.13 -6.67 22.91
C LYS A 285 -1.63 -6.56 22.65
N LYS A 286 -1.12 -7.23 21.62
CA LYS A 286 0.31 -7.14 21.23
C LYS A 286 0.69 -5.71 20.84
N CYS A 287 -0.22 -4.95 20.23
CA CYS A 287 0.01 -3.55 19.83
C CYS A 287 -0.18 -2.52 20.95
N GLU A 288 -0.61 -2.91 22.16
CA GLU A 288 -0.93 -1.98 23.26
C GLU A 288 0.25 -1.06 23.62
N ILE A 289 1.47 -1.61 23.72
CA ILE A 289 2.68 -0.83 24.02
C ILE A 289 2.93 0.24 22.93
N PHE A 290 2.72 -0.11 21.66
CA PHE A 290 2.89 0.81 20.54
C PHE A 290 1.83 1.91 20.55
N VAL A 291 0.58 1.57 20.84
CA VAL A 291 -0.52 2.54 20.89
C VAL A 291 -0.38 3.49 22.08
N ASN A 292 0.03 3.00 23.24
CA ASN A 292 0.30 3.87 24.39
C ASN A 292 1.48 4.81 24.11
N TRP A 293 2.50 4.34 23.37
CA TRP A 293 3.59 5.21 22.94
C TRP A 293 3.13 6.33 22.00
N LEU A 294 2.19 6.06 21.07
CA LEU A 294 1.60 7.10 20.22
C LEU A 294 0.86 8.14 21.06
N LYS A 295 -0.08 7.70 21.91
CA LYS A 295 -0.87 8.60 22.77
C LYS A 295 -0.02 9.54 23.63
N ASN A 296 1.03 9.00 24.24
CA ASN A 296 1.90 9.79 25.12
C ASN A 296 2.78 10.76 24.32
N ALA A 297 2.99 10.55 23.02
CA ALA A 297 3.79 11.46 22.20
C ALA A 297 3.09 12.81 21.98
N GLU A 298 1.75 12.86 21.96
CA GLU A 298 0.99 14.12 21.87
C GLU A 298 0.97 14.91 23.19
N GLU A 299 0.94 14.23 24.34
CA GLU A 299 0.81 14.89 25.65
C GLU A 299 2.06 15.71 26.02
N GLU A 300 3.25 15.38 25.49
CA GLU A 300 4.51 16.09 25.77
C GLU A 300 4.73 17.38 24.96
N GLU A 301 3.93 17.67 23.91
CA GLU A 301 4.08 18.88 23.09
C GLU A 301 3.19 20.05 23.54
N SER A 302 2.28 19.83 24.50
CA SER A 302 1.28 20.82 24.94
C SER A 302 1.61 21.55 26.24
N ASP A 303 2.73 21.26 26.89
CA ASP A 303 3.26 21.91 28.11
C ASP A 303 4.60 22.64 27.86
#